data_AF-A0A212D4E2-F1
#
_entry.id   AF-A0A212D4E2-F1
#
_cell.length_a   1.000
_cell.length_b   1.000
_cell.length_c   1.000
_cell.angle_alpha   90.00
_cell.angle_beta   90.00
_cell.angle_gamma   90.00
#
_symmetry.space_group_name_H-M   'P 1'
#
loop_
_entity.id
_entity.type
_entity.pdbx_description
1 polymer ?
#
loop_
_entity_poly.entity_id
_entity_poly.type
_entity_poly.pdbx_seq_one_letter_code
_entity_poly.pdbx_strand_id
1 'polypeptide(L)'
;MPRAGLCSRWGGRVLPLLLAYIFYLLLGATIFQLLEKQAESQSRDRFQFEKLRFLENYTCLDQQAVEQFVQVIMEAWVKGVNPKGNSTNPSNWDFGSSFFFAGTTPSPAYNHGPSERTQGLPCFQLLQTLGLALFLALGTLLILILPPMIFSHVEGWSFSEGFYFAFITLSTIGFGDYVVGTDPSKHYLSVYRSLAAIWILLGLAWLALILPLGPLLLHRRSQLWLLGRGLGFKEGGAPETDGLPRPQKTPISA
;
A
#
# COMPACT_ATOMS: atom_id res chain seq x y z
N MET A 1 -40.47 -16.12 -26.69
CA MET A 1 -39.48 -15.06 -26.37
C MET A 1 -39.35 -14.96 -24.85
N PRO A 2 -38.16 -15.09 -24.24
CA PRO A 2 -37.98 -14.73 -22.83
C PRO A 2 -36.87 -13.70 -22.67
N ARG A 3 -37.19 -12.42 -22.39
CA ARG A 3 -36.22 -11.44 -21.85
C ARG A 3 -36.94 -10.35 -21.05
N ALA A 4 -37.00 -10.51 -19.72
CA ALA A 4 -37.01 -9.43 -18.74
C ALA A 4 -36.99 -10.06 -17.33
N GLY A 5 -35.82 -10.17 -16.70
CA GLY A 5 -35.75 -10.75 -15.34
C GLY A 5 -34.41 -10.62 -14.62
N LEU A 6 -33.30 -10.34 -15.31
CA LEU A 6 -31.98 -10.27 -14.65
C LEU A 6 -31.59 -8.89 -14.11
N CYS A 7 -32.25 -7.80 -14.53
CA CYS A 7 -31.79 -6.44 -14.22
C CYS A 7 -32.27 -5.89 -12.86
N SER A 8 -33.39 -6.38 -12.29
CA SER A 8 -33.94 -5.79 -11.05
C SER A 8 -33.31 -6.29 -9.75
N ARG A 9 -32.62 -7.44 -9.76
CA ARG A 9 -32.13 -8.08 -8.51
C ARG A 9 -30.77 -7.56 -8.04
N TRP A 10 -29.97 -6.96 -8.92
CA TRP A 10 -28.66 -6.38 -8.59
C TRP A 10 -28.78 -4.89 -8.20
N GLY A 11 -29.70 -4.14 -8.81
CA GLY A 11 -29.89 -2.71 -8.54
C GLY A 11 -30.30 -2.39 -7.10
N GLY A 12 -31.14 -3.25 -6.48
CA GLY A 12 -31.66 -2.99 -5.13
C GLY A 12 -30.66 -3.09 -3.99
N ARG A 13 -29.53 -3.81 -4.17
CA ARG A 13 -28.47 -3.94 -3.15
C ARG A 13 -27.25 -3.07 -3.40
N VAL A 14 -26.98 -2.73 -4.66
CA VAL A 14 -25.84 -1.90 -5.04
C VAL A 14 -26.14 -0.42 -4.86
N LEU A 15 -27.39 0.02 -5.09
CA LEU A 15 -27.80 1.40 -4.94
C LEU A 15 -27.55 1.99 -3.53
N PRO A 16 -27.93 1.34 -2.41
CA PRO A 16 -27.65 1.89 -1.08
C PRO A 16 -26.14 1.94 -0.76
N LEU A 17 -25.35 0.99 -1.25
CA LEU A 17 -23.88 1.01 -1.09
C LEU A 17 -23.24 2.16 -1.86
N LEU A 18 -23.73 2.42 -3.08
CA LEU A 18 -23.23 3.50 -3.93
C LEU A 18 -23.61 4.87 -3.34
N LEU A 19 -24.82 5.00 -2.78
CA LEU A 19 -25.24 6.20 -2.05
C LEU A 19 -24.43 6.42 -0.77
N ALA A 20 -24.16 5.37 0.01
CA ALA A 20 -23.32 5.46 1.20
C ALA A 20 -21.88 5.86 0.85
N TYR A 21 -21.33 5.34 -0.25
CA TYR A 21 -20.01 5.70 -0.74
C TYR A 21 -19.94 7.15 -1.23
N ILE A 22 -20.94 7.62 -2.00
CA ILE A 22 -21.02 9.03 -2.41
C ILE A 22 -21.12 9.93 -1.18
N PHE A 23 -21.93 9.58 -0.19
CA PHE A 23 -22.03 10.33 1.05
C PHE A 23 -20.69 10.40 1.79
N TYR A 24 -19.97 9.28 1.89
CA TYR A 24 -18.63 9.22 2.46
C TYR A 24 -17.64 10.13 1.70
N LEU A 25 -17.66 10.13 0.36
CA LEU A 25 -16.80 11.01 -0.44
C LEU A 25 -17.14 12.49 -0.24
N LEU A 26 -18.42 12.84 -0.19
CA LEU A 26 -18.85 14.23 0.04
C LEU A 26 -18.46 14.72 1.43
N LEU A 27 -18.62 13.86 2.45
CA LEU A 27 -18.19 14.14 3.82
C LEU A 27 -16.67 14.35 3.87
N GLY A 28 -15.91 13.41 3.30
CA GLY A 28 -14.45 13.50 3.23
C GLY A 28 -13.97 14.75 2.50
N ALA A 29 -14.55 15.06 1.33
CA ALA A 29 -14.22 16.26 0.56
C ALA A 29 -14.49 17.55 1.35
N THR A 30 -15.61 17.61 2.09
CA THR A 30 -15.93 18.77 2.92
C THR A 30 -14.94 18.94 4.07
N ILE A 31 -14.56 17.84 4.73
CA ILE A 31 -13.56 17.86 5.80
C ILE A 31 -12.20 18.31 5.26
N PHE A 32 -11.71 17.73 4.16
CA PHE A 32 -10.45 18.15 3.54
C PHE A 32 -10.50 19.62 3.09
N GLN A 33 -11.59 20.07 2.50
CA GLN A 33 -11.75 21.47 2.13
C GLN A 33 -11.71 22.41 3.34
N LEU A 34 -12.26 22.01 4.49
CA LEU A 34 -12.22 22.84 5.70
C LEU A 34 -10.82 22.86 6.33
N LEU A 35 -10.11 21.73 6.31
CA LEU A 35 -8.78 21.60 6.92
C LEU A 35 -7.69 22.21 6.04
N GLU A 36 -7.66 21.86 4.75
CA GLU A 36 -6.54 22.20 3.86
C GLU A 36 -6.66 23.60 3.26
N LYS A 37 -7.88 24.13 3.06
CA LYS A 37 -8.07 25.46 2.43
C LYS A 37 -7.39 26.58 3.22
N GLN A 38 -7.40 26.49 4.54
CA GLN A 38 -6.75 27.48 5.38
C GLN A 38 -5.22 27.38 5.30
N ALA A 39 -4.67 26.16 5.34
CA ALA A 39 -3.23 25.91 5.25
C ALA A 39 -2.67 26.27 3.86
N GLU A 40 -3.41 25.97 2.79
CA GLU A 40 -3.07 26.34 1.42
C GLU A 40 -3.03 27.87 1.27
N SER A 41 -4.04 28.58 1.78
CA SER A 41 -4.06 30.06 1.71
C SER A 41 -2.86 30.66 2.44
N GLN A 42 -2.56 30.20 3.65
CA GLN A 42 -1.41 30.71 4.41
C GLN A 42 -0.08 30.43 3.71
N SER A 43 0.08 29.25 3.11
CA SER A 43 1.30 28.90 2.37
C SER A 43 1.45 29.76 1.10
N ARG A 44 0.33 30.01 0.40
CA ARG A 44 0.29 30.90 -0.76
C ARG A 44 0.62 32.34 -0.37
N ASP A 45 0.02 32.86 0.68
CA ASP A 45 0.23 34.24 1.13
C ASP A 45 1.67 34.44 1.62
N ARG A 46 2.23 33.46 2.33
CA ARG A 46 3.65 33.46 2.73
C ARG A 46 4.59 33.45 1.52
N PHE A 47 4.30 32.63 0.51
CA PHE A 47 5.10 32.61 -0.71
C PHE A 47 5.07 33.95 -1.45
N GLN A 48 3.89 34.56 -1.59
CA GLN A 48 3.76 35.88 -2.22
C GLN A 48 4.46 36.97 -1.41
N PHE A 49 4.34 36.94 -0.08
CA PHE A 49 5.01 37.89 0.80
C PHE A 49 6.54 37.80 0.68
N GLU A 50 7.11 36.60 0.73
CA GLU A 50 8.57 36.42 0.58
C GLU A 50 9.05 36.80 -0.83
N LYS A 51 8.25 36.53 -1.87
CA LYS A 51 8.55 36.98 -3.24
C LYS A 51 8.59 38.51 -3.33
N LEU A 52 7.62 39.21 -2.75
CA LEU A 52 7.59 40.67 -2.73
C LEU A 52 8.75 41.25 -1.93
N ARG A 53 9.04 40.68 -0.75
CA ARG A 53 10.18 41.08 0.07
C ARG A 53 11.51 40.89 -0.65
N PHE A 54 11.66 39.81 -1.40
CA PHE A 54 12.84 39.56 -2.21
C PHE A 54 13.00 40.59 -3.33
N LEU A 55 11.91 40.91 -4.04
CA LEU A 55 11.91 41.95 -5.09
C LEU A 55 12.19 43.35 -4.52
N GLU A 56 11.68 43.67 -3.33
CA GLU A 56 11.95 44.93 -2.64
C GLU A 56 13.43 45.05 -2.25
N ASN A 57 14.04 43.96 -1.78
CA ASN A 57 15.46 43.94 -1.40
C ASN A 57 16.41 43.99 -2.60
N TYR A 58 15.96 43.61 -3.79
CA TYR A 58 16.74 43.60 -5.03
C TYR A 58 16.01 44.35 -6.15
N THR A 59 16.02 45.69 -6.07
CA THR A 59 15.31 46.59 -7.00
C THR A 59 15.78 46.51 -8.46
N CYS A 60 16.88 45.81 -8.75
CA CYS A 60 17.37 45.56 -10.10
C CYS A 60 16.78 44.31 -10.75
N LEU A 61 16.03 43.49 -10.01
CA LEU A 61 15.34 42.31 -10.52
C LEU A 61 13.87 42.61 -10.82
N ASP A 62 13.45 42.27 -12.03
CA ASP A 62 12.07 42.40 -12.47
C ASP A 62 11.24 41.16 -12.11
N GLN A 63 9.94 41.32 -11.89
CA GLN A 63 9.05 40.25 -11.45
C GLN A 63 9.05 39.07 -12.45
N GLN A 64 9.07 39.36 -13.74
CA GLN A 64 9.10 38.34 -14.79
C GLN A 64 10.38 37.50 -14.77
N ALA A 65 11.53 38.13 -14.49
CA ALA A 65 12.80 37.42 -14.41
C ALA A 65 12.83 36.43 -13.22
N VAL A 66 12.26 36.82 -12.08
CA VAL A 66 12.10 35.94 -10.92
C VAL A 66 11.15 34.78 -11.22
N GLU A 67 10.03 35.04 -11.89
CA GLU A 67 9.09 33.98 -12.27
C GLU A 67 9.71 32.98 -13.25
N GLN A 68 10.46 33.45 -14.25
CA GLN A 68 11.21 32.60 -15.16
C GLN A 68 12.26 31.75 -14.42
N PHE A 69 13.00 32.36 -13.49
CA PHE A 69 13.98 31.64 -12.68
C PHE A 69 13.33 30.57 -11.79
N VAL A 70 12.20 30.90 -11.14
CA VAL A 70 11.42 29.95 -10.34
C VAL A 70 10.88 28.82 -11.22
N GLN A 71 10.40 29.10 -12.44
CA GLN A 71 9.97 28.05 -13.37
C GLN A 71 11.10 27.07 -13.71
N VAL A 72 12.30 27.57 -14.01
CA VAL A 72 13.47 26.72 -14.29
C VAL A 72 13.84 25.87 -13.07
N ILE A 73 13.80 26.44 -11.87
CA ILE A 73 14.07 25.72 -10.63
C ILE A 73 13.01 24.63 -10.37
N MET A 74 11.73 24.97 -10.54
CA MET A 74 10.63 24.02 -10.33
C MET A 74 10.65 22.90 -11.37
N GLU A 75 11.00 23.20 -12.62
CA GLU A 75 11.20 22.19 -13.66
C GLU A 75 12.38 21.27 -13.33
N ALA A 76 13.49 21.83 -12.87
CA ALA A 76 14.65 21.07 -12.41
C ALA A 76 14.28 20.17 -11.22
N TRP A 77 13.52 20.69 -10.24
CA TRP A 77 13.07 19.94 -9.07
C TRP A 77 12.13 18.79 -9.44
N VAL A 78 11.17 19.01 -10.34
CA VAL A 78 10.28 17.96 -10.85
C VAL A 78 11.07 16.85 -11.57
N LYS A 79 12.19 17.20 -12.19
CA LYS A 79 13.14 16.24 -12.80
C LYS A 79 14.14 15.65 -11.78
N GLY A 80 13.97 15.94 -10.50
CA GLY A 80 14.77 15.39 -9.40
C GLY A 80 16.07 16.15 -9.09
N VAL A 81 16.33 17.30 -9.72
CA VAL A 81 17.57 18.06 -9.55
C VAL A 81 17.44 19.04 -8.38
N ASN A 82 18.39 19.01 -7.44
CA ASN A 82 18.39 19.90 -6.28
C ASN A 82 19.01 21.27 -6.64
N PRO A 83 18.25 22.38 -6.58
CA PRO A 83 18.69 23.72 -6.97
C PRO A 83 19.60 24.41 -5.94
N LYS A 84 19.73 23.87 -4.72
CA LYS A 84 20.50 24.48 -3.62
C LYS A 84 21.99 24.10 -3.64
N GLY A 85 22.38 23.08 -4.40
CA GLY A 85 23.71 22.48 -4.37
C GLY A 85 24.69 23.05 -5.40
N ASN A 86 25.99 22.95 -5.11
CA ASN A 86 27.07 23.15 -6.08
C ASN A 86 27.11 21.97 -7.09
N SER A 87 27.55 22.20 -8.33
CA SER A 87 27.55 21.22 -9.45
C SER A 87 28.38 19.93 -9.23
N THR A 88 28.99 19.77 -8.06
CA THR A 88 29.68 18.55 -7.62
C THR A 88 28.74 17.54 -6.93
N ASN A 89 27.42 17.71 -7.02
CA ASN A 89 26.45 16.79 -6.42
C ASN A 89 26.59 15.37 -7.02
N PRO A 90 26.48 14.30 -6.21
CA PRO A 90 26.42 12.95 -6.74
C PRO A 90 25.23 12.83 -7.69
N SER A 91 25.44 12.15 -8.83
CA SER A 91 24.36 11.87 -9.79
C SER A 91 23.19 11.21 -9.06
N ASN A 92 21.97 11.64 -9.36
CA ASN A 92 20.75 10.90 -8.96
C ASN A 92 20.70 9.48 -9.57
N TRP A 93 21.64 9.17 -10.46
CA TRP A 93 21.85 7.91 -11.14
C TRP A 93 23.26 7.38 -10.88
N ASP A 94 23.74 7.46 -9.64
CA ASP A 94 24.88 6.65 -9.21
C ASP A 94 24.49 5.16 -9.15
N PHE A 95 25.45 4.25 -8.96
CA PHE A 95 25.15 2.81 -8.97
C PHE A 95 24.06 2.43 -7.94
N GLY A 96 24.08 3.03 -6.75
CA GLY A 96 23.13 2.71 -5.68
C GLY A 96 21.70 3.17 -5.97
N SER A 97 21.53 4.43 -6.39
CA SER A 97 20.23 4.99 -6.78
C SER A 97 19.68 4.36 -8.07
N SER A 98 20.55 4.06 -9.04
CA SER A 98 20.18 3.37 -10.28
C SER A 98 19.75 1.93 -10.02
N PHE A 99 20.41 1.21 -9.10
CA PHE A 99 20.01 -0.13 -8.69
C PHE A 99 18.66 -0.12 -7.97
N PHE A 100 18.44 0.85 -7.06
CA PHE A 100 17.16 1.03 -6.39
C PHE A 100 16.02 1.37 -7.37
N PHE A 101 16.27 2.24 -8.36
CA PHE A 101 15.31 2.57 -9.41
C PHE A 101 15.06 1.38 -10.37
N ALA A 102 16.10 0.63 -10.73
CA ALA A 102 15.96 -0.59 -11.53
C ALA A 102 15.15 -1.68 -10.80
N GLY A 103 15.27 -1.75 -9.47
CA GLY A 103 14.49 -2.65 -8.62
C GLY A 103 13.04 -2.20 -8.38
N THR A 104 12.75 -0.89 -8.45
CA THR A 104 11.40 -0.33 -8.31
C THR A 104 10.67 -0.17 -9.64
N THR A 105 11.41 -0.15 -10.76
CA THR A 105 10.81 -0.31 -12.09
C THR A 105 10.21 -1.70 -12.17
N PRO A 106 8.92 -1.85 -12.51
CA PRO A 106 8.33 -3.15 -12.77
C PRO A 106 9.14 -3.86 -13.86
N SER A 107 9.95 -4.84 -13.47
CA SER A 107 10.77 -5.62 -14.40
C SER A 107 9.86 -6.29 -15.44
N PRO A 108 10.20 -6.30 -16.75
CA PRO A 108 9.51 -7.12 -17.75
C PRO A 108 9.52 -8.62 -17.43
N ALA A 109 10.37 -9.06 -16.49
CA ALA A 109 10.35 -10.40 -15.90
C ALA A 109 9.08 -10.70 -15.07
N TYR A 110 8.24 -9.70 -14.78
CA TYR A 110 6.88 -9.92 -14.28
C TYR A 110 5.85 -10.11 -15.42
N ASN A 111 6.21 -9.76 -16.66
CA ASN A 111 5.43 -10.02 -17.88
C ASN A 111 5.89 -11.28 -18.63
N HIS A 112 7.13 -11.72 -18.43
CA HIS A 112 7.59 -13.04 -18.83
C HIS A 112 7.60 -13.95 -17.61
N GLY A 113 6.54 -14.76 -17.49
CA GLY A 113 6.41 -15.74 -16.42
C GLY A 113 7.65 -16.62 -16.26
N PRO A 114 7.79 -17.30 -15.09
CA PRO A 114 8.94 -18.14 -14.82
C PRO A 114 9.15 -19.14 -15.96
N SER A 115 10.39 -19.26 -16.42
CA SER A 115 10.83 -20.25 -17.42
C SER A 115 10.19 -21.61 -17.12
N GLU A 116 9.62 -22.22 -18.16
CA GLU A 116 8.78 -23.42 -18.14
C GLU A 116 9.42 -24.65 -17.45
N ARG A 117 10.68 -24.59 -17.03
CA ARG A 117 11.34 -25.66 -16.24
C ARG A 117 11.12 -25.60 -14.73
N THR A 118 10.50 -24.55 -14.19
CA THR A 118 10.21 -24.46 -12.73
C THR A 118 8.72 -24.49 -12.37
N GLN A 119 7.83 -24.68 -13.36
CA GLN A 119 6.37 -24.78 -13.13
C GLN A 119 5.88 -26.16 -12.69
N GLY A 120 6.73 -26.97 -12.05
CA GLY A 120 6.45 -28.38 -11.76
C GLY A 120 6.00 -28.74 -10.33
N LEU A 121 6.12 -27.86 -9.33
CA LEU A 121 5.71 -28.20 -7.95
C LEU A 121 4.82 -27.12 -7.32
N PRO A 122 3.49 -27.35 -7.22
CA PRO A 122 2.58 -26.46 -6.48
C PRO A 122 3.01 -26.27 -5.02
N CYS A 123 3.77 -27.20 -4.45
CA CYS A 123 4.33 -27.14 -3.11
C CYS A 123 5.36 -25.98 -2.93
N PHE A 124 6.19 -25.70 -3.94
CA PHE A 124 7.23 -24.66 -3.84
C PHE A 124 6.64 -23.24 -3.89
N GLN A 125 5.67 -23.01 -4.78
CA GLN A 125 4.95 -21.73 -4.87
C GLN A 125 4.07 -21.48 -3.63
N LEU A 126 3.47 -22.55 -3.07
CA LEU A 126 2.73 -22.49 -1.81
C LEU A 126 3.66 -22.14 -0.64
N LEU A 127 4.84 -22.74 -0.57
CA LEU A 127 5.83 -22.46 0.47
C LEU A 127 6.31 -21.00 0.42
N GLN A 128 6.55 -20.45 -0.77
CA GLN A 128 6.95 -19.05 -0.96
C GLN A 128 5.85 -18.06 -0.57
N THR A 129 4.60 -18.32 -0.96
CA THR A 129 3.46 -17.46 -0.62
C THR A 129 3.12 -17.52 0.87
N LEU A 130 3.19 -18.71 1.48
CA LEU A 130 3.06 -18.86 2.93
C LEU A 130 4.21 -18.19 3.68
N GLY A 131 5.44 -18.33 3.22
CA GLY A 131 6.60 -17.66 3.81
C GLY A 131 6.49 -16.13 3.78
N LEU A 132 6.07 -15.56 2.65
CA LEU A 132 5.80 -14.12 2.54
C LEU A 132 4.65 -13.68 3.45
N ALA A 133 3.55 -14.43 3.49
CA ALA A 133 2.41 -14.11 4.35
C ALA A 133 2.80 -14.16 5.85
N LEU A 134 3.60 -15.15 6.25
CA LEU A 134 4.13 -15.26 7.62
C LEU A 134 5.09 -14.13 7.96
N PHE A 135 6.00 -13.77 7.05
CA PHE A 135 6.91 -12.64 7.23
C PHE A 135 6.14 -11.32 7.41
N LEU A 136 5.13 -11.08 6.56
CA LEU A 136 4.28 -9.90 6.66
C LEU A 136 3.47 -9.88 7.95
N ALA A 137 2.88 -11.01 8.34
CA ALA A 137 2.11 -11.12 9.58
C ALA A 137 2.98 -10.90 10.82
N LEU A 138 4.16 -11.53 10.86
CA LEU A 138 5.11 -11.39 11.96
C LEU A 138 5.67 -9.97 12.05
N GLY A 139 6.06 -9.37 10.92
CA GLY A 139 6.53 -7.99 10.89
C GLY A 139 5.47 -6.99 11.35
N THR A 140 4.19 -7.22 10.98
CA THR A 140 3.06 -6.41 11.47
C THR A 140 2.88 -6.55 12.97
N LEU A 141 2.93 -7.78 13.49
CA LEU A 141 2.82 -8.02 14.93
C LEU A 141 3.96 -7.33 15.69
N LEU A 142 5.18 -7.38 15.17
CA LEU A 142 6.34 -6.72 15.78
C LEU A 142 6.17 -5.20 15.79
N ILE A 143 5.79 -4.58 14.67
CA ILE A 143 5.57 -3.12 14.57
C ILE A 143 4.43 -2.65 15.47
N LEU A 144 3.41 -3.48 15.70
CA LEU A 144 2.25 -3.11 16.51
C LEU A 144 2.38 -3.41 18.00
N ILE A 145 3.29 -4.30 18.42
CA ILE A 145 3.41 -4.68 19.84
C ILE A 145 4.70 -4.15 20.47
N LEU A 146 5.83 -4.25 19.79
CA LEU A 146 7.13 -3.90 20.38
C LEU A 146 7.25 -2.39 20.70
N PRO A 147 6.84 -1.46 19.83
CA PRO A 147 6.90 -0.02 20.10
C PRO A 147 5.97 0.42 21.23
N PRO A 148 4.69 -0.02 21.32
CA PRO A 148 3.85 0.19 22.51
C PRO A 148 4.45 -0.27 23.82
N MET A 149 5.15 -1.42 23.82
CA MET A 149 5.87 -1.89 25.01
C MET A 149 6.98 -0.92 25.42
N ILE A 150 7.74 -0.41 24.45
CA ILE A 150 8.79 0.58 24.70
C ILE A 150 8.18 1.89 25.21
N PHE A 151 7.11 2.39 24.58
CA PHE A 151 6.44 3.62 25.01
C PHE A 151 5.85 3.49 26.41
N SER A 152 5.22 2.36 26.73
CA SER A 152 4.74 2.05 28.08
C SER A 152 5.87 2.11 29.12
N HIS A 153 7.05 1.56 28.81
CA HIS A 153 8.17 1.58 29.74
C HIS A 153 8.82 2.97 29.89
N VAL A 154 9.03 3.69 28.79
CA VAL A 154 9.71 5.01 28.79
C VAL A 154 8.78 6.10 29.33
N GLU A 155 7.52 6.09 28.92
CA GLU A 155 6.52 7.09 29.31
C GLU A 155 5.80 6.75 30.61
N GLY A 156 6.05 5.56 31.19
CA GLY A 156 5.37 5.10 32.40
C GLY A 156 3.86 4.90 32.21
N TRP A 157 3.41 4.80 30.97
CA TRP A 157 2.03 4.48 30.61
C TRP A 157 1.74 3.00 30.83
N SER A 158 0.49 2.63 31.04
CA SER A 158 0.05 1.24 30.92
C SER A 158 0.24 0.73 29.48
N PHE A 159 0.38 -0.58 29.31
CA PHE A 159 0.49 -1.18 27.97
C PHE A 159 -0.71 -0.82 27.07
N SER A 160 -1.92 -0.76 27.65
CA SER A 160 -3.14 -0.34 26.96
C SER A 160 -3.06 1.08 26.41
N GLU A 161 -2.49 2.01 27.17
CA GLU A 161 -2.30 3.40 26.75
C GLU A 161 -1.22 3.52 25.67
N GLY A 162 -0.10 2.79 25.81
CA GLY A 162 0.94 2.71 24.78
C GLY A 162 0.42 2.11 23.46
N PHE A 163 -0.44 1.09 23.54
CA PHE A 163 -1.07 0.48 22.37
C PHE A 163 -2.11 1.42 21.73
N TYR A 164 -2.92 2.10 22.55
CA TYR A 164 -3.85 3.12 22.09
C TYR A 164 -3.11 4.24 21.34
N PHE A 165 -2.03 4.78 21.91
CA PHE A 165 -1.16 5.75 21.26
C PHE A 165 -0.66 5.26 19.89
N ALA A 166 -0.18 4.01 19.81
CA ALA A 166 0.31 3.48 18.55
C ALA A 166 -0.80 3.29 17.51
N PHE A 167 -1.99 2.85 17.93
CA PHE A 167 -3.15 2.73 17.06
C PHE A 167 -3.55 4.08 16.48
N ILE A 168 -3.78 5.11 17.30
CA ILE A 168 -4.21 6.43 16.83
C ILE A 168 -3.15 7.11 15.95
N THR A 169 -1.87 6.81 16.19
CA THR A 169 -0.75 7.37 15.44
C THR A 169 -0.59 6.68 14.08
N LEU A 170 -0.57 5.34 14.04
CA LEU A 170 -0.41 4.59 12.79
C LEU A 170 -1.69 4.55 11.93
N SER A 171 -2.86 4.74 12.52
CA SER A 171 -4.11 4.97 11.77
C SER A 171 -4.24 6.41 11.28
N THR A 172 -3.27 7.29 11.59
CA THR A 172 -3.27 8.72 11.25
C THR A 172 -4.46 9.51 11.81
N ILE A 173 -5.13 9.00 12.85
CA ILE A 173 -6.22 9.69 13.55
C ILE A 173 -5.66 10.83 14.42
N GLY A 174 -4.63 10.54 15.22
CA GLY A 174 -3.82 11.55 15.92
C GLY A 174 -4.58 12.48 16.89
N PHE A 175 -5.34 11.95 17.85
CA PHE A 175 -6.07 12.79 18.83
C PHE A 175 -5.17 13.74 19.66
N GLY A 176 -3.90 13.39 19.87
CA GLY A 176 -2.91 14.23 20.55
C GLY A 176 -3.04 14.28 22.08
N ASP A 177 -3.89 13.44 22.65
CA ASP A 177 -4.02 13.19 24.10
C ASP A 177 -2.80 12.45 24.68
N TYR A 178 -2.16 11.59 23.88
CA TYR A 178 -0.89 10.94 24.21
C TYR A 178 0.20 11.38 23.23
N VAL A 179 1.30 11.93 23.77
CA VAL A 179 2.45 12.39 22.96
C VAL A 179 3.76 12.07 23.67
N VAL A 180 4.64 11.35 22.98
CA VAL A 180 5.94 10.92 23.51
C VAL A 180 6.94 12.07 23.72
N GLY A 181 7.72 11.99 24.78
CA GLY A 181 8.84 12.87 25.10
C GLY A 181 8.43 14.27 25.58
N THR A 182 7.19 14.45 26.05
CA THR A 182 6.63 15.76 26.43
C THR A 182 6.67 16.06 27.93
N ASP A 183 6.83 15.06 28.79
CA ASP A 183 6.78 15.23 30.24
C ASP A 183 8.02 15.99 30.75
N PRO A 184 7.87 17.22 31.30
CA PRO A 184 9.00 18.00 31.79
C PRO A 184 9.66 17.40 33.03
N SER A 185 9.02 16.43 33.70
CA SER A 185 9.58 15.74 34.87
C SER A 185 10.53 14.60 34.51
N LYS A 186 10.60 14.20 33.24
CA LYS A 186 11.40 13.07 32.77
C LYS A 186 12.57 13.51 31.90
N HIS A 187 13.73 12.92 32.14
CA HIS A 187 14.91 13.12 31.31
C HIS A 187 14.92 12.14 30.14
N TYR A 188 14.46 12.59 28.98
CA TYR A 188 14.51 11.80 27.75
C TYR A 188 15.85 11.96 27.02
N LEU A 189 16.25 10.93 26.28
CA LEU A 189 17.31 11.04 25.28
C LEU A 189 16.89 12.02 24.17
N SER A 190 17.81 12.90 23.75
CA SER A 190 17.57 13.87 22.66
C SER A 190 17.04 13.21 21.37
N VAL A 191 17.49 11.98 21.07
CA VAL A 191 17.10 11.22 19.88
C VAL A 191 15.74 10.52 20.00
N TYR A 192 15.14 10.44 21.19
CA TYR A 192 13.94 9.63 21.44
C TYR A 192 12.75 10.04 20.56
N ARG A 193 12.51 11.35 20.43
CA ARG A 193 11.46 11.89 19.54
C ARG A 193 11.73 11.60 18.07
N SER A 194 12.99 11.68 17.64
CA SER A 194 13.39 11.35 16.27
C SER A 194 13.20 9.86 15.99
N LEU A 195 13.53 8.98 16.95
CA LEU A 195 13.31 7.54 16.84
C LEU A 195 11.81 7.20 16.76
N ALA A 196 10.97 7.87 17.56
CA ALA A 196 9.52 7.72 17.47
C ALA A 196 8.99 8.16 16.08
N ALA A 197 9.48 9.29 15.55
CA ALA A 197 9.12 9.76 14.22
C ALA A 197 9.54 8.76 13.11
N ILE A 198 10.76 8.21 13.19
CA ILE A 198 11.24 7.17 12.27
C ILE A 198 10.34 5.93 12.33
N TRP A 199 9.97 5.49 13.53
CA TRP A 199 9.06 4.37 13.70
C TRP A 199 7.68 4.64 13.05
N ILE A 200 7.12 5.84 13.23
CA ILE A 200 5.84 6.22 12.59
C ILE A 200 5.96 6.13 11.07
N LEU A 201 7.04 6.67 10.48
CA LEU A 201 7.28 6.61 9.03
C LEU A 201 7.39 5.16 8.53
N LEU A 202 8.15 4.32 9.22
CA LEU A 202 8.32 2.91 8.88
C LEU A 202 6.99 2.13 9.04
N GLY A 203 6.23 2.39 10.11
CA GLY A 203 4.95 1.75 10.36
C GLY A 203 3.89 2.11 9.31
N LEU A 204 3.83 3.38 8.92
CA LEU A 204 2.92 3.85 7.86
C LEU A 204 3.31 3.25 6.50
N ALA A 205 4.60 3.21 6.16
CA ALA A 205 5.08 2.56 4.94
C ALA A 205 4.75 1.06 4.91
N TRP A 206 4.89 0.37 6.04
CA TRP A 206 4.57 -1.04 6.19
C TRP A 206 3.07 -1.32 6.05
N LEU A 207 2.21 -0.49 6.64
CA LEU A 207 0.76 -0.60 6.49
C LEU A 207 0.32 -0.31 5.05
N ALA A 208 0.94 0.66 4.38
CA ALA A 208 0.68 0.96 2.97
C ALA A 208 1.05 -0.21 2.03
N LEU A 209 2.03 -1.05 2.40
CA LEU A 209 2.37 -2.27 1.68
C LEU A 209 1.33 -3.38 1.90
N ILE A 210 0.78 -3.51 3.11
CA ILE A 210 -0.15 -4.58 3.47
C ILE A 210 -1.55 -4.37 2.90
N LEU A 211 -2.05 -3.14 2.91
CA LEU A 211 -3.42 -2.84 2.50
C LEU A 211 -3.73 -3.29 1.05
N PRO A 212 -2.83 -3.16 0.05
CA PRO A 212 -3.01 -3.71 -1.30
C PRO A 212 -2.81 -5.24 -1.39
N LEU A 213 -1.98 -5.83 -0.53
CA LEU A 213 -1.64 -7.25 -0.55
C LEU A 213 -2.76 -8.14 0.04
N GLY A 214 -3.52 -7.63 1.03
CA GLY A 214 -4.63 -8.35 1.66
C GLY A 214 -5.73 -8.81 0.70
N PRO A 215 -6.32 -7.91 -0.13
CA PRO A 215 -7.32 -8.27 -1.12
C PRO A 215 -6.82 -9.25 -2.18
N LEU A 216 -5.55 -9.15 -2.57
CA LEU A 216 -4.92 -10.04 -3.55
C LEU A 216 -4.82 -11.48 -3.04
N LEU A 217 -4.43 -11.65 -1.76
CA LEU A 217 -4.37 -12.96 -1.10
C LEU A 217 -5.77 -13.55 -0.88
N LEU A 218 -6.75 -12.72 -0.50
CA LEU A 218 -8.14 -13.15 -0.33
C LEU A 218 -8.76 -13.60 -1.65
N HIS A 219 -8.51 -12.86 -2.74
CA HIS A 219 -8.98 -13.22 -4.08
C HIS A 219 -8.39 -14.56 -4.55
N ARG A 220 -7.08 -14.78 -4.37
CA ARG A 220 -6.43 -16.05 -4.73
C ARG A 220 -6.95 -17.24 -3.90
N ARG A 221 -7.19 -17.07 -2.59
CA ARG A 221 -7.80 -18.12 -1.76
C ARG A 221 -9.23 -18.44 -2.19
N SER A 222 -10.03 -17.43 -2.55
CA SER A 222 -11.38 -17.63 -3.06
C SER A 222 -11.39 -18.45 -4.36
N GLN A 223 -10.46 -18.20 -5.27
CA GLN A 223 -10.34 -18.94 -6.53
C GLN A 223 -9.92 -20.40 -6.30
N LEU A 224 -8.96 -20.64 -5.40
CA LEU A 224 -8.52 -21.99 -5.03
C LEU A 224 -9.62 -22.79 -4.33
N TRP A 225 -10.42 -22.14 -3.49
CA TRP A 225 -11.55 -22.78 -2.82
C TRP A 225 -12.68 -23.15 -3.79
N LEU A 226 -12.93 -22.32 -4.82
CA LEU A 226 -13.87 -22.64 -5.89
C LEU A 226 -13.37 -23.79 -6.78
N LEU A 227 -12.07 -23.85 -7.08
CA LEU A 227 -11.47 -24.98 -7.80
C LEU A 227 -11.54 -26.29 -7.01
N GLY A 228 -11.31 -26.24 -5.70
CA GLY A 228 -11.44 -27.40 -4.80
C GLY A 228 -12.86 -27.94 -4.70
N ARG A 229 -13.88 -27.08 -4.88
CA ARG A 229 -15.29 -27.52 -5.00
C ARG A 229 -15.64 -28.08 -6.39
N GLY A 230 -14.90 -27.73 -7.43
CA GLY A 230 -15.14 -28.17 -8.81
C GLY A 230 -14.65 -29.58 -9.15
N LEU A 231 -13.72 -30.15 -8.36
CA LEU A 231 -13.18 -31.50 -8.56
C LEU A 231 -13.92 -32.61 -7.77
N GLY A 232 -15.00 -32.26 -7.05
CA GLY A 232 -15.74 -33.20 -6.20
C GLY A 232 -17.00 -33.84 -6.81
N PHE A 233 -17.23 -33.74 -8.14
CA PHE A 233 -18.48 -34.25 -8.72
C PHE A 233 -18.32 -34.83 -10.15
N LYS A 234 -17.59 -35.94 -10.28
CA LYS A 234 -17.92 -36.99 -11.27
C LYS A 234 -17.10 -38.28 -11.05
N GLU A 235 -17.54 -39.12 -10.12
CA GLU A 235 -17.38 -40.57 -10.25
C GLU A 235 -18.59 -41.23 -9.58
N GLY A 236 -19.70 -41.25 -10.30
CA GLY A 236 -20.94 -41.88 -9.89
C GLY A 236 -21.49 -42.67 -11.07
N GLY A 237 -21.18 -43.96 -11.09
CA GLY A 237 -21.94 -45.02 -11.77
C GLY A 237 -21.90 -45.03 -13.29
N ALA A 238 -21.03 -45.86 -13.88
CA ALA A 238 -21.36 -46.50 -15.15
C ALA A 238 -22.38 -47.62 -14.86
N PRO A 239 -23.54 -47.68 -15.52
CA PRO A 239 -24.46 -48.79 -15.37
C PRO A 239 -23.86 -50.04 -16.03
N GLU A 240 -23.81 -51.11 -15.26
CA GLU A 240 -23.46 -52.46 -15.68
C GLU A 240 -24.45 -52.93 -16.75
N THR A 241 -24.04 -52.93 -18.01
CA THR A 241 -24.78 -53.58 -19.10
C THR A 241 -24.45 -55.06 -19.08
N ASP A 242 -25.26 -55.81 -18.34
CA ASP A 242 -25.35 -57.25 -18.42
C ASP A 242 -26.10 -57.63 -19.71
N GLY A 243 -25.50 -58.49 -20.54
CA GLY A 243 -26.17 -59.13 -21.68
C GLY A 243 -25.69 -58.76 -23.08
N LEU A 244 -24.50 -59.24 -23.49
CA LEU A 244 -24.24 -59.60 -24.89
C LEU A 244 -23.22 -60.76 -24.96
N PRO A 245 -23.40 -61.79 -25.82
CA PRO A 245 -22.56 -63.00 -25.78
C PRO A 245 -21.12 -62.72 -26.21
N ARG A 246 -20.15 -63.36 -25.53
CA ARG A 246 -18.74 -63.29 -25.94
C ARG A 246 -18.52 -63.83 -27.36
N PRO A 247 -17.72 -63.16 -28.21
CA PRO A 247 -17.28 -63.73 -29.48
C PRO A 247 -16.40 -64.95 -29.24
N GLN A 248 -16.73 -66.02 -29.94
CA GLN A 248 -16.00 -67.28 -29.98
C GLN A 248 -14.63 -67.06 -30.65
N LYS A 249 -13.54 -67.51 -30.02
CA LYS A 249 -12.21 -67.50 -30.64
C LYS A 249 -12.18 -68.57 -31.73
N THR A 250 -12.02 -68.16 -32.99
CA THR A 250 -11.55 -69.06 -34.06
C THR A 250 -10.05 -69.28 -33.92
N PRO A 251 -9.56 -70.53 -33.87
CA PRO A 251 -8.13 -70.80 -33.91
C PRO A 251 -7.62 -70.63 -35.33
N ILE A 252 -6.60 -69.79 -35.53
CA ILE A 252 -5.79 -69.86 -36.74
C ILE A 252 -4.59 -70.73 -36.39
N SER A 253 -4.57 -71.89 -37.03
CA SER A 253 -3.51 -72.88 -37.02
C SER A 253 -2.51 -72.56 -38.13
N ALA A 254 -1.22 -72.76 -37.80
CA ALA A 254 -0.03 -72.83 -38.67
C ALA A 254 0.40 -71.54 -39.41
#